data_AF-A0A3G9JX47-F1
#
_entry.id   AF-A0A3G9JX47-F1
#
_cell.length_a   1.000
_cell.length_b   1.000
_cell.length_c   1.000
_cell.angle_alpha   90.00
_cell.angle_beta   90.00
_cell.angle_gamma   90.00
#
_symmetry.space_group_name_H-M   'P 1'
#
loop_
_entity.id
_entity.type
_entity.pdbx_description
1 polymer ?
#
loop_
_entity_poly.entity_id
_entity_poly.type
_entity_poly.pdbx_seq_one_letter_code
_entity_poly.pdbx_strand_id
1 'polypeptide(L)'
;MSKKINVRTVLKKHRLGLSENKIAQTCHMSKHSVKAVLDRLRDIEFDLGTIDNYSNDELYSMFFPTKYESENLYFKVNYDYVHNELKKPSVNLRILWDEYKDSIPEGMYPYSYPSYCRGYSDFVNINNLTNHIEHKPGETVEVEWSGDHMHYVNENW
;
A
#
# COMPACT_ATOMS: atom_id res chain seq x y z
N MET A 1 -4.44 -2.97 0.39
CA MET A 1 -5.54 -2.23 -0.29
C MET A 1 -5.87 -2.93 -1.60
N SER A 2 -7.07 -2.81 -2.16
CA SER A 2 -7.32 -3.34 -3.51
C SER A 2 -6.48 -2.56 -4.51
N LYS A 3 -5.64 -3.24 -5.28
CA LYS A 3 -4.81 -2.60 -6.30
C LYS A 3 -5.70 -1.82 -7.27
N LYS A 4 -5.44 -0.51 -7.43
CA LYS A 4 -6.15 0.34 -8.39
C LYS A 4 -6.06 -0.28 -9.80
N ILE A 5 -7.18 -0.25 -10.51
CA ILE A 5 -7.24 -0.65 -11.91
C ILE A 5 -6.35 0.30 -12.71
N ASN A 6 -5.41 -0.24 -13.49
CA ASN A 6 -4.53 0.58 -14.33
C ASN A 6 -5.29 1.04 -15.59
N VAL A 7 -6.08 2.10 -15.44
CA VAL A 7 -6.91 2.70 -16.50
C VAL A 7 -6.09 3.04 -17.74
N ARG A 8 -4.94 3.72 -17.55
CA ARG A 8 -4.04 4.12 -18.64
C ARG A 8 -3.64 2.94 -19.53
N THR A 9 -3.24 1.83 -18.92
CA THR A 9 -2.81 0.64 -19.68
C THR A 9 -3.97 0.06 -20.49
N VAL A 10 -5.16 -0.04 -19.90
CA VAL A 10 -6.35 -0.54 -20.60
C VAL A 10 -6.70 0.36 -21.79
N LEU A 11 -6.76 1.68 -21.60
CA LEU A 11 -7.07 2.64 -22.65
C LEU A 11 -6.04 2.60 -23.80
N LYS A 12 -4.75 2.56 -23.48
CA LYS A 12 -3.69 2.45 -24.49
C LYS A 12 -3.80 1.18 -25.32
N LYS A 13 -4.10 0.04 -24.69
CA LYS A 13 -4.28 -1.24 -25.43
C LYS A 13 -5.57 -1.25 -26.23
N HIS A 14 -6.63 -0.64 -25.73
CA HIS A 14 -7.89 -0.48 -26.48
C HIS A 14 -7.70 0.41 -27.72
N ARG A 15 -6.95 1.51 -27.61
CA ARG A 15 -6.58 2.38 -28.75
C ARG A 15 -5.82 1.63 -29.85
N LEU A 16 -5.07 0.58 -29.49
CA LEU A 16 -4.38 -0.31 -30.44
C LEU A 16 -5.30 -1.38 -31.08
N GLY A 17 -6.61 -1.35 -30.82
CA GLY A 17 -7.59 -2.27 -31.38
C GLY A 17 -7.61 -3.66 -30.73
N LEU A 18 -7.01 -3.84 -29.54
CA LEU A 18 -7.06 -5.12 -28.84
C LEU A 18 -8.46 -5.38 -28.26
N SER A 19 -8.91 -6.63 -28.35
CA SER A 19 -10.15 -7.08 -27.72
C SER A 19 -10.02 -7.14 -26.19
N GLU A 20 -11.14 -7.02 -25.48
CA GLU A 20 -11.18 -7.05 -24.01
C GLU A 20 -10.46 -8.28 -23.42
N ASN A 21 -10.68 -9.45 -24.03
CA ASN A 21 -10.03 -10.70 -23.65
C ASN A 21 -8.50 -10.62 -23.79
N LYS A 22 -8.02 -10.03 -24.89
CA LYS A 22 -6.59 -9.91 -25.16
C LYS A 22 -5.92 -8.87 -24.25
N ILE A 23 -6.63 -7.79 -23.93
CA ILE A 23 -6.18 -6.80 -22.93
C ILE A 23 -6.05 -7.46 -21.56
N ALA A 24 -7.07 -8.18 -21.10
CA ALA A 24 -7.07 -8.86 -19.80
C ALA A 24 -5.88 -9.84 -19.66
N GLN A 25 -5.63 -10.65 -20.69
CA GLN A 25 -4.49 -11.57 -20.74
C GLN A 25 -3.14 -10.82 -20.72
N THR A 26 -2.98 -9.82 -21.59
CA THR A 26 -1.69 -9.11 -21.75
C THR A 26 -1.34 -8.25 -20.53
N CYS A 27 -2.35 -7.69 -19.86
CA CYS A 27 -2.13 -6.79 -18.72
C CYS A 27 -2.20 -7.50 -17.37
N HIS A 28 -2.42 -8.83 -17.35
CA HIS A 28 -2.65 -9.62 -16.13
C HIS A 28 -3.76 -9.01 -15.25
N MET A 29 -4.86 -8.60 -15.88
CA MET A 29 -6.01 -7.99 -15.22
C MET A 29 -7.24 -8.87 -15.36
N SER A 30 -8.14 -8.83 -14.38
CA SER A 30 -9.41 -9.53 -14.50
C SER A 30 -10.23 -8.97 -15.66
N LYS A 31 -10.98 -9.83 -16.36
CA LYS A 31 -11.90 -9.39 -17.43
C LYS A 31 -12.91 -8.36 -16.91
N HIS A 32 -13.37 -8.52 -15.67
CA HIS A 32 -14.29 -7.59 -15.03
C HIS A 32 -13.67 -6.20 -14.88
N SER A 33 -12.39 -6.10 -14.49
CA SER A 33 -11.69 -4.82 -14.37
C SER A 33 -11.49 -4.13 -15.72
N VAL A 34 -11.12 -4.89 -16.77
CA VAL A 34 -10.98 -4.34 -18.14
C VAL A 34 -12.33 -3.85 -18.65
N LYS A 35 -13.37 -4.69 -18.50
CA LYS A 35 -14.74 -4.34 -18.90
C LYS A 35 -15.24 -3.09 -18.18
N ALA A 36 -15.03 -2.97 -16.86
CA ALA A 36 -15.43 -1.79 -16.10
C ALA A 36 -14.82 -0.48 -16.63
N VAL A 37 -13.56 -0.51 -17.11
CA VAL A 37 -12.91 0.67 -17.72
C VAL A 37 -13.53 0.98 -19.09
N LEU A 38 -13.76 -0.03 -19.91
CA LEU A 38 -14.26 0.15 -21.27
C LEU A 38 -15.74 0.50 -21.31
N ASP A 39 -16.56 -0.06 -20.41
CA ASP A 39 -17.95 0.35 -20.25
C ASP A 39 -17.99 1.81 -19.80
N ARG A 40 -17.15 2.20 -18.83
CA ARG A 40 -17.06 3.61 -18.43
C ARG A 40 -16.59 4.54 -19.55
N LEU A 41 -15.64 4.10 -20.39
CA LEU A 41 -15.19 4.85 -21.56
C LEU A 41 -16.34 5.16 -22.53
N ARG A 42 -17.35 4.27 -22.62
CA ARG A 42 -18.54 4.50 -23.46
C ARG A 42 -19.50 5.49 -22.83
N ASP A 43 -19.50 5.60 -21.51
CA ASP A 43 -20.40 6.49 -20.76
C ASP A 43 -19.89 7.93 -20.66
N ILE A 44 -18.60 8.17 -20.89
CA ILE A 44 -17.97 9.49 -20.79
C ILE A 44 -17.41 9.92 -22.14
N GLU A 45 -17.51 11.20 -22.47
CA GLU A 45 -16.78 11.76 -23.60
C GLU A 45 -15.31 11.92 -23.23
N PHE A 46 -14.46 11.01 -23.71
CA PHE A 46 -13.02 11.01 -23.45
C PHE A 46 -12.23 10.74 -24.73
N ASP A 47 -11.30 11.64 -25.06
CA ASP A 47 -10.41 11.46 -26.21
C ASP A 47 -9.20 10.58 -25.87
N LEU A 48 -9.13 9.40 -26.50
CA LEU A 48 -8.00 8.46 -26.38
C LEU A 48 -6.67 9.04 -26.88
N GLY A 49 -6.68 10.12 -27.67
CA GLY A 49 -5.47 10.87 -28.04
C GLY A 49 -4.81 11.57 -26.86
N THR A 50 -5.58 11.97 -25.84
CA THR A 50 -5.11 12.79 -24.71
C THR A 50 -4.62 12.00 -23.50
N ILE A 51 -4.60 10.67 -23.55
CA ILE A 51 -4.23 9.80 -22.41
C ILE A 51 -2.91 10.20 -21.75
N ASP A 52 -1.92 10.62 -22.54
CA ASP A 52 -0.58 10.96 -22.06
C ASP A 52 -0.51 12.32 -21.34
N ASN A 53 -1.55 13.15 -21.45
CA ASN A 53 -1.66 14.44 -20.75
C ASN A 53 -2.09 14.30 -19.28
N TYR A 54 -2.63 13.13 -18.90
CA TYR A 54 -3.15 12.87 -17.55
C TYR A 54 -2.28 11.87 -16.82
N SER A 55 -2.04 12.10 -15.53
CA SER A 55 -1.43 11.14 -14.62
C SER A 55 -2.31 9.91 -14.39
N ASN A 56 -1.75 8.85 -13.79
CA ASN A 56 -2.51 7.64 -13.48
C ASN A 56 -3.66 7.92 -12.48
N ASP A 57 -3.44 8.80 -11.50
CA ASP A 57 -4.46 9.14 -10.51
C ASP A 57 -5.56 10.02 -11.09
N GLU A 58 -5.24 10.96 -11.99
CA GLU A 58 -6.25 11.75 -12.71
C GLU A 58 -7.12 10.89 -13.63
N LEU A 59 -6.51 9.95 -14.37
CA LEU A 59 -7.30 9.00 -15.16
C LEU A 59 -8.18 8.12 -14.27
N TYR A 60 -7.67 7.69 -13.11
CA TYR A 60 -8.46 6.86 -12.20
C TYR A 60 -9.62 7.65 -11.58
N SER A 61 -9.42 8.92 -11.22
CA SER A 61 -10.48 9.78 -10.66
C SER A 61 -11.58 10.09 -11.68
N MET A 62 -11.23 10.33 -12.95
CA MET A 62 -12.20 10.55 -14.03
C MET A 62 -13.05 9.31 -14.31
N PHE A 63 -12.44 8.13 -14.36
CA PHE A 63 -13.13 6.89 -14.70
C PHE A 63 -13.88 6.30 -13.50
N PHE A 64 -13.35 6.41 -12.29
CA PHE A 64 -13.96 5.83 -11.09
C PHE A 64 -14.09 6.86 -9.95
N PRO A 65 -14.85 7.95 -10.13
CA PRO A 65 -14.90 9.07 -9.19
C PRO A 65 -15.34 8.63 -7.79
N THR A 66 -16.41 7.85 -7.66
CA THR A 66 -16.89 7.35 -6.36
C THR A 66 -15.88 6.47 -5.63
N LYS A 67 -15.10 5.65 -6.36
CA LYS A 67 -14.05 4.82 -5.77
C LYS A 67 -12.82 5.65 -5.38
N TYR A 68 -12.53 6.69 -6.15
CA TYR A 68 -11.45 7.62 -5.86
C TYR A 68 -11.77 8.49 -4.65
N GLU A 69 -12.99 9.01 -4.55
CA GLU A 69 -13.49 9.76 -3.39
C GLU A 69 -13.44 8.90 -2.14
N SER A 70 -13.98 7.68 -2.18
CA SER A 70 -13.99 6.80 -1.00
C SER A 70 -12.58 6.43 -0.51
N GLU A 71 -11.61 6.30 -1.42
CA GLU A 71 -10.21 6.05 -1.05
C GLU A 71 -9.53 7.30 -0.48
N ASN A 72 -9.85 8.49 -1.00
CA ASN A 72 -9.29 9.76 -0.50
C ASN A 72 -9.91 10.22 0.82
N LEU A 73 -11.04 9.65 1.24
CA LEU A 73 -11.58 9.84 2.58
C LEU A 73 -10.69 9.20 3.66
N TYR A 74 -9.78 8.28 3.32
CA TYR A 74 -8.88 7.66 4.28
C TYR A 74 -7.56 8.43 4.41
N PHE A 75 -7.13 8.67 5.66
CA PHE A 75 -5.86 9.33 5.92
C PHE A 75 -4.69 8.41 5.57
N LYS A 76 -3.79 8.84 4.67
CA LYS A 76 -2.68 8.01 4.20
C LYS A 76 -1.66 7.75 5.33
N VAL A 77 -1.21 6.51 5.45
CA VAL A 77 -0.17 6.12 6.41
C VAL A 77 1.20 6.38 5.80
N ASN A 78 2.09 7.02 6.55
CA ASN A 78 3.51 7.13 6.20
C ASN A 78 4.26 5.87 6.66
N TYR A 79 4.37 4.87 5.79
CA TYR A 79 5.00 3.60 6.15
C TYR A 79 6.54 3.68 6.30
N ASP A 80 7.20 4.68 5.72
CA ASP A 80 8.62 4.94 5.97
C ASP A 80 8.85 5.37 7.43
N TYR A 81 8.00 6.26 7.95
CA TYR A 81 8.00 6.63 9.37
C TYR A 81 7.73 5.41 10.25
N VAL A 82 6.69 4.64 9.94
CA VAL A 82 6.34 3.42 10.69
C VAL A 82 7.50 2.43 10.75
N HIS A 83 8.17 2.19 9.61
CA HIS A 83 9.30 1.28 9.55
C HIS A 83 10.50 1.76 10.39
N ASN A 84 10.74 3.06 10.42
CA ASN A 84 11.83 3.63 11.24
C ASN A 84 11.51 3.59 12.74
N GLU A 85 10.27 3.86 13.13
CA GLU A 85 9.84 3.77 14.54
C GLU A 85 9.88 2.33 15.07
N LEU A 86 9.52 1.34 14.24
CA LEU A 86 9.58 -0.08 14.61
C LEU A 86 10.99 -0.61 14.92
N LYS A 87 12.05 0.16 14.62
CA LYS A 87 13.43 -0.18 15.00
C LYS A 87 13.74 0.18 16.46
N LYS A 88 12.89 0.97 17.11
CA LYS A 88 13.09 1.40 18.50
C LYS A 88 12.60 0.32 19.48
N PRO A 89 13.22 0.19 20.67
CA PRO A 89 12.75 -0.72 21.70
C PRO A 89 11.30 -0.45 22.07
N SER A 90 10.55 -1.51 22.37
CA SER A 90 9.17 -1.46 22.87
C SER A 90 8.13 -0.85 21.91
N VAL A 91 8.51 -0.46 20.69
CA VAL A 91 7.57 -0.01 19.66
C VAL A 91 7.02 -1.19 18.88
N ASN A 92 5.71 -1.19 18.64
CA ASN A 92 5.05 -2.20 17.82
C ASN A 92 3.95 -1.57 16.94
N LEU A 93 3.48 -2.32 15.95
CA LEU A 93 2.48 -1.86 14.99
C LEU A 93 1.14 -1.45 15.62
N ARG A 94 0.80 -1.99 16.79
CA ARG A 94 -0.43 -1.64 17.50
C ARG A 94 -0.33 -0.22 18.07
N ILE A 95 0.79 0.10 18.73
CA ILE A 95 1.07 1.44 19.27
C ILE A 95 1.05 2.47 18.14
N LEU A 96 1.80 2.22 17.05
CA LEU A 96 1.87 3.14 15.91
C LEU A 96 0.52 3.30 15.18
N TRP A 97 -0.33 2.27 15.21
CA TRP A 97 -1.69 2.37 14.69
C TRP A 97 -2.59 3.22 15.60
N ASP A 98 -2.42 3.12 16.93
CA ASP A 98 -3.14 3.95 17.88
C ASP A 98 -2.76 5.43 17.71
N GLU A 99 -1.47 5.75 17.63
CA GLU A 99 -0.98 7.11 17.34
C GLU A 99 -1.45 7.63 15.98
N TYR A 100 -1.44 6.77 14.95
CA TYR A 100 -1.94 7.12 13.63
C TYR A 100 -3.41 7.55 13.67
N LYS A 101 -4.28 6.85 14.42
CA LYS A 101 -5.69 7.24 14.54
C LYS A 101 -5.86 8.61 15.18
N ASP A 102 -5.03 8.93 16.16
CA ASP A 102 -5.09 10.20 16.88
C ASP A 102 -4.56 11.37 16.03
N SER A 103 -3.73 11.07 15.03
CA SER A 103 -3.17 12.06 14.08
C SER A 103 -4.11 12.45 12.93
N ILE A 104 -5.33 11.92 12.89
CA ILE A 104 -6.22 12.05 11.73
C ILE A 104 -6.85 13.45 11.66
N PRO A 105 -6.73 14.15 10.52
CA PRO A 105 -7.43 15.41 10.31
C PRO A 105 -8.95 15.25 10.31
N GLU A 106 -9.66 16.30 10.72
CA GLU A 106 -11.13 16.33 10.66
C GLU A 106 -11.64 16.05 9.22
N GLY A 107 -12.66 15.20 9.11
CA GLY A 107 -13.24 14.81 7.82
C GLY A 107 -12.56 13.63 7.11
N MET A 108 -11.50 13.05 7.69
CA MET A 108 -10.88 11.82 7.18
C MET A 108 -11.11 10.63 8.13
N TYR A 109 -10.91 9.42 7.61
CA TYR A 109 -11.10 8.18 8.36
C TYR A 109 -9.80 7.39 8.52
N PRO A 110 -9.61 6.70 9.66
CA PRO A 110 -8.50 5.77 9.82
C PRO A 110 -8.69 4.52 8.97
N TYR A 111 -7.57 3.96 8.50
CA TYR A 111 -7.55 2.53 8.18
C TYR A 111 -7.78 1.69 9.44
N SER A 112 -8.56 0.61 9.29
CA SER A 112 -8.69 -0.41 10.33
C SER A 112 -7.34 -1.07 10.61
N TYR A 113 -7.14 -1.56 11.85
CA TYR A 113 -5.89 -2.22 12.23
C TYR A 113 -5.44 -3.33 11.25
N PRO A 114 -6.32 -4.24 10.79
CA PRO A 114 -5.92 -5.24 9.78
C PRO A 114 -5.47 -4.63 8.45
N SER A 115 -6.11 -3.54 8.02
CA SER A 115 -5.75 -2.84 6.78
C SER A 115 -4.41 -2.12 6.91
N TYR A 116 -4.16 -1.52 8.08
CA TYR A 116 -2.90 -0.87 8.44
C TYR A 116 -1.74 -1.87 8.41
N CYS A 117 -1.89 -3.02 9.09
CA CYS A 117 -0.89 -4.10 9.08
C CYS A 117 -0.62 -4.62 7.67
N ARG A 118 -1.68 -4.84 6.88
CA ARG A 118 -1.52 -5.29 5.48
C ARG A 118 -0.72 -4.29 4.65
N GLY A 119 -1.03 -2.99 4.76
CA GLY A 119 -0.27 -1.97 4.04
C GLY A 119 1.20 -1.90 4.47
N TYR A 120 1.50 -2.14 5.76
CA TYR A 120 2.88 -2.24 6.21
C TYR A 120 3.59 -3.48 5.64
N SER A 121 2.94 -4.65 5.63
CA SER A 121 3.50 -5.85 5.00
C SER A 121 3.77 -5.63 3.51
N ASP A 122 2.83 -4.99 2.79
CA ASP A 122 3.02 -4.63 1.38
C ASP A 122 4.23 -3.71 1.19
N PHE A 123 4.40 -2.71 2.06
CA PHE A 123 5.54 -1.79 2.06
C PHE A 123 6.88 -2.52 2.27
N VAL A 124 6.96 -3.42 3.25
CA VAL A 124 8.17 -4.21 3.54
C VAL A 124 8.55 -5.09 2.35
N ASN A 125 7.56 -5.75 1.73
CA ASN A 125 7.77 -6.61 0.57
C ASN A 125 8.25 -5.83 -0.66
N ILE A 126 7.64 -4.68 -0.95
CA ILE A 126 8.01 -3.85 -2.12
C ILE A 126 9.44 -3.31 -1.99
N ASN A 127 9.86 -2.98 -0.78
CA ASN A 127 11.16 -2.40 -0.51
C ASN A 127 12.25 -3.44 -0.15
N ASN A 128 11.92 -4.75 -0.17
CA ASN A 128 12.81 -5.84 0.23
C ASN A 128 13.49 -5.59 1.59
N LEU A 129 12.74 -5.06 2.56
CA LEU A 129 13.29 -4.62 3.86
C LEU A 129 13.55 -5.77 4.86
N THR A 130 13.30 -7.01 4.46
CA THR A 130 13.62 -8.20 5.25
C THR A 130 14.88 -8.87 4.70
N ASN A 131 15.91 -8.99 5.53
CA ASN A 131 16.97 -9.96 5.32
C ASN A 131 16.54 -11.27 5.99
N HIS A 132 16.31 -12.32 5.22
CA HIS A 132 16.20 -13.65 5.78
C HIS A 132 17.61 -14.16 6.10
N ILE A 133 17.87 -14.47 7.36
CA ILE A 133 19.11 -15.12 7.77
C ILE A 133 18.81 -16.61 7.89
N GLU A 134 19.44 -17.41 7.03
CA GLU A 134 19.36 -18.86 7.12
C GLU A 134 20.34 -19.36 8.18
N HIS A 135 19.85 -20.08 9.19
CA HIS A 135 20.69 -20.75 10.18
C HIS A 135 20.53 -22.27 10.06
N LYS A 136 21.66 -22.98 10.02
CA LYS A 136 21.66 -24.43 10.16
C LYS A 136 21.40 -24.79 11.63
N PRO A 137 20.45 -25.70 11.93
CA PRO A 137 20.18 -26.11 13.30
C PRO A 137 21.45 -26.67 13.99
N GLY A 138 21.77 -26.14 15.17
CA GLY A 138 22.88 -26.60 16.02
C GLY A 138 24.27 -26.04 15.67
N GLU A 139 24.39 -25.15 14.68
CA GLU A 139 25.68 -24.53 14.30
C GLU A 139 25.98 -23.26 15.11
N THR A 140 24.96 -22.47 15.43
CA THR A 140 25.07 -21.23 16.23
C THR A 140 24.00 -21.20 17.31
N VAL A 141 24.34 -20.62 18.47
CA VAL A 141 23.38 -20.28 19.53
C VAL A 141 23.42 -18.78 19.77
N GLU A 142 22.26 -18.14 19.71
CA GLU A 142 22.10 -16.73 20.02
C GLU A 142 21.52 -16.61 21.43
N VAL A 143 22.18 -15.79 22.26
CA VAL A 143 21.76 -15.53 23.64
C VAL A 143 21.27 -14.09 23.70
N GLU A 144 19.96 -13.92 23.87
CA GLU A 144 19.33 -12.62 24.06
C GLU A 144 18.89 -12.47 25.53
N TRP A 145 19.18 -11.30 26.10
CA TRP A 145 18.70 -10.94 27.44
C TRP A 145 17.41 -10.14 27.29
N SER A 146 16.35 -10.57 27.97
CA SER A 146 15.05 -9.89 27.95
C SER A 146 14.97 -8.81 29.05
N GLY A 147 14.55 -7.59 28.69
CA GLY A 147 14.28 -6.49 29.62
C GLY A 147 15.00 -5.19 29.30
N ASP A 148 14.55 -4.09 29.91
CA ASP A 148 15.24 -2.79 29.83
C ASP A 148 16.63 -2.88 30.48
N HIS A 149 17.59 -2.10 29.98
CA HIS A 149 18.93 -2.03 30.55
C HIS A 149 18.87 -1.66 32.04
N MET A 150 19.29 -2.57 32.91
CA MET A 150 19.43 -2.29 34.34
C MET A 150 20.62 -1.37 34.58
N HIS A 151 20.45 -0.37 35.45
CA HIS A 151 21.53 0.46 35.93
C HIS A 151 22.12 -0.12 37.22
N TYR A 152 23.44 -0.30 37.24
CA TYR A 152 24.17 -0.66 38.47
C TYR A 152 24.37 0.58 39.33
N VAL A 153 23.91 0.54 40.57
CA VAL A 153 24.21 1.55 41.59
C VAL A 153 25.23 0.96 42.55
N ASN A 154 26.40 1.60 42.67
CA ASN A 154 27.40 1.20 43.63
C ASN A 154 27.10 1.88 44.98
N GLU A 155 26.53 1.13 45.92
CA GLU A 155 26.41 1.55 47.31
C GLU A 155 27.74 1.33 48.04
N ASN A 156 28.75 2.14 47.71
CA ASN A 156 29.91 2.29 48.59
C ASN A 156 29.52 3.22 49.74
N TRP A 157 29.37 2.64 50.94
CA TRP A 157 29.28 3.34 52.22
C TRP A 157 30.67 3.78 52.71
#